data_AF-A0A4S1FU61-F1
#
_entry.id   AF-A0A4S1FU61-F1
#
_cell.length_a   1.000
_cell.length_b   1.000
_cell.length_c   1.000
_cell.angle_alpha   90.00
_cell.angle_beta   90.00
_cell.angle_gamma   90.00
#
_symmetry.space_group_name_H-M   'P 1'
#
loop_
_entity.id
_entity.type
_entity.pdbx_description
1 polymer ?
#
loop_
_entity_poly.entity_id
_entity_poly.type
_entity_poly.pdbx_seq_one_letter_code
_entity_poly.pdbx_strand_id
1 'polypeptide(L)'
;VKLPAYVEDGQTIRLKGQGEQGPGQPGDALVKIHIRRHARYRIEGRDLHVDLPVDLADAVLGAKVAVETPTGKLAVNVPAWSSSDKVLRLKGRGLPE
;
A
#
# COMPACT_ATOMS: atom_id res chain seq x y z
N VAL A 1 2.86 19.45 6.86
CA VAL A 1 4.05 18.63 7.19
C VAL A 1 4.42 17.84 5.95
N LYS A 2 5.67 17.92 5.47
CA LYS A 2 6.12 17.06 4.37
C LYS A 2 6.27 15.65 4.92
N LEU A 3 5.45 14.71 4.45
CA LEU A 3 5.64 13.31 4.78
C LEU A 3 6.87 12.79 4.02
N PRO A 4 7.73 12.00 4.67
CA PRO A 4 8.78 11.27 3.96
C PRO A 4 8.14 10.27 2.98
N ALA A 5 8.89 9.91 1.93
CA ALA A 5 8.45 8.92 0.94
C ALA A 5 8.22 7.54 1.60
N TYR A 6 9.03 7.22 2.60
CA TYR A 6 8.90 6.04 3.44
C TYR A 6 8.12 6.36 4.72
N VAL A 7 6.97 5.72 4.88
CA VAL A 7 6.23 5.73 6.14
C VAL A 7 5.72 4.35 6.51
N GLU A 8 5.78 4.01 7.79
CA GLU A 8 5.17 2.82 8.37
C GLU A 8 3.99 3.18 9.28
N ASP A 9 3.04 2.26 9.39
CA ASP A 9 1.97 2.42 10.37
C ASP A 9 2.55 2.46 11.79
N GLY A 10 2.11 3.43 12.58
CA GLY A 10 2.62 3.65 13.93
C GLY A 10 3.94 4.42 14.03
N GLN A 11 4.58 4.76 12.91
CA GLN A 11 5.81 5.55 12.91
C GLN A 11 5.59 6.92 13.55
N THR A 12 6.51 7.34 14.43
CA THR A 12 6.46 8.66 15.08
C THR A 12 7.51 9.58 14.47
N ILE A 13 7.09 10.76 14.00
CA ILE A 13 7.94 11.80 13.44
C ILE A 13 8.05 12.95 14.43
N ARG A 14 9.28 13.40 14.70
CA ARG A 14 9.57 14.56 15.54
C ARG A 14 9.66 15.83 14.70
N LEU A 15 8.83 16.81 15.03
CA LEU A 15 8.85 18.15 14.44
C LEU A 15 9.56 19.09 15.41
N LYS A 16 10.84 19.37 15.11
CA LYS A 16 11.69 20.18 15.98
C LYS A 16 11.17 21.61 16.10
N GLY A 17 11.01 22.12 17.33
CA GLY A 17 10.58 23.49 17.59
C GLY A 17 9.14 23.80 17.19
N GLN A 18 8.32 22.78 16.94
CA GLN A 18 6.89 22.90 16.61
C GLN A 18 5.98 22.49 17.78
N GLY A 19 6.55 22.28 18.95
CA GLY A 19 5.83 22.00 20.20
C GLY A 19 5.38 23.28 20.90
N GLU A 20 4.98 23.14 22.15
CA GLU A 20 4.48 24.24 22.97
C GLU A 20 5.55 25.33 23.19
N GLN A 21 5.12 26.60 23.17
CA GLN A 21 6.01 27.72 23.46
C GLN A 21 6.24 27.81 24.96
N GLY A 22 7.50 27.71 25.38
CA GLY A 22 7.94 27.93 26.75
C GLY A 22 8.83 29.17 26.87
N PRO A 23 9.33 29.48 28.09
CA PRO A 23 10.22 30.60 28.34
C PRO A 23 11.57 30.57 27.59
N GLY A 24 11.90 29.46 26.92
CA GLY A 24 13.11 29.24 26.13
C GLY A 24 12.81 28.92 24.67
N GLN A 25 13.54 27.97 24.07
CA GLN A 25 13.18 27.48 22.74
C GLN A 25 11.83 26.73 22.79
N PRO A 26 10.99 26.83 21.75
CA PRO A 26 9.79 26.01 21.63
C PRO A 26 10.12 24.53 21.74
N GLY A 27 9.23 23.76 22.36
CA GLY A 27 9.36 22.30 22.46
C GLY A 27 9.26 21.60 21.09
N ASP A 28 9.29 20.28 21.11
CA ASP A 28 9.09 19.46 19.91
C ASP A 28 7.67 18.89 19.86
N ALA A 29 7.09 18.79 18.67
CA ALA A 29 5.83 18.06 18.47
C ALA A 29 6.13 16.64 17.95
N LEU A 30 5.41 15.65 18.46
CA LEU A 30 5.48 14.26 18.01
C LEU A 30 4.21 13.91 17.23
N VAL A 31 4.37 13.45 16.00
CA VAL A 31 3.26 13.04 15.14
C VAL A 31 3.35 11.55 14.90
N LYS A 32 2.32 10.80 15.33
CA LYS A 32 2.22 9.36 15.07
C LYS A 32 1.36 9.09 13.84
N ILE A 33 1.96 8.46 12.83
CA ILE A 33 1.29 8.10 11.59
C ILE A 33 0.39 6.90 11.82
N HIS A 34 -0.83 6.96 11.28
CA HIS A 34 -1.74 5.82 11.23
C HIS A 34 -2.22 5.65 9.79
N ILE A 35 -1.92 4.51 9.18
CA ILE A 35 -2.38 4.16 7.85
C ILE A 35 -3.82 3.67 7.96
N ARG A 36 -4.74 4.40 7.34
CA ARG A 36 -6.15 4.01 7.31
C ARG A 36 -6.31 2.75 6.48
N ARG A 37 -7.13 1.82 6.97
CA ARG A 37 -7.55 0.64 6.21
C ARG A 37 -8.19 1.08 4.88
N HIS A 38 -7.77 0.43 3.80
CA HIS A 38 -8.32 0.67 2.48
C HIS A 38 -9.33 -0.43 2.13
N ALA A 39 -10.43 -0.08 1.45
CA ALA A 39 -11.49 -1.05 1.12
C ALA A 39 -11.00 -2.18 0.19
N ARG A 40 -10.03 -1.88 -0.68
CA ARG A 40 -9.50 -2.84 -1.67
C ARG A 40 -8.16 -3.48 -1.28
N TYR A 41 -7.37 -2.83 -0.44
CA TYR A 41 -6.00 -3.25 -0.19
C TYR A 41 -5.84 -3.71 1.25
N ARG A 42 -5.29 -4.91 1.42
CA ARG A 42 -4.75 -5.40 2.68
C ARG A 42 -3.24 -5.15 2.67
N ILE A 43 -2.71 -4.58 3.75
CA ILE A 43 -1.28 -4.38 3.92
C ILE A 43 -0.75 -5.56 4.73
N GLU A 44 0.20 -6.29 4.17
CA GLU A 44 0.90 -7.40 4.81
C GLU A 44 2.40 -7.11 4.76
N GLY A 45 2.97 -6.67 5.88
CA GLY A 45 4.33 -6.13 5.90
C GLY A 45 4.45 -4.88 5.03
N ARG A 46 5.14 -5.00 3.89
CA ARG A 46 5.28 -3.93 2.89
C ARG A 46 4.55 -4.23 1.56
N ASP A 47 3.95 -5.41 1.47
CA ASP A 47 3.21 -5.83 0.29
C ASP A 47 1.75 -5.40 0.38
N LEU A 48 1.15 -5.13 -0.79
CA LEU A 48 -0.26 -4.80 -0.93
C LEU A 48 -0.97 -5.99 -1.58
N HIS A 49 -1.94 -6.54 -0.85
CA HIS A 49 -2.75 -7.66 -1.28
C HIS A 49 -4.12 -7.15 -1.71
N VAL A 50 -4.60 -7.62 -2.86
CA VAL A 50 -5.92 -7.32 -3.41
C VAL A 50 -6.49 -8.58 -4.03
N ASP A 51 -7.78 -8.80 -3.81
CA ASP A 51 -8.49 -9.89 -4.45
C ASP A 51 -8.82 -9.47 -5.90
N LEU A 52 -8.38 -10.25 -6.88
CA LEU A 52 -8.63 -9.98 -8.30
C LEU A 52 -9.85 -10.79 -8.76
N PRO A 53 -10.99 -10.15 -9.08
CA PRO A 53 -12.10 -10.86 -9.70
C PRO A 53 -11.67 -11.32 -11.10
N VAL A 54 -11.81 -12.63 -11.35
CA VAL A 54 -11.54 -13.25 -12.66
C VAL A 54 -12.75 -14.12 -13.00
N ASP A 55 -13.25 -13.97 -14.23
CA ASP A 55 -14.33 -14.81 -14.72
C ASP A 55 -13.86 -16.26 -14.89
N LEU A 56 -14.77 -17.22 -14.70
CA LEU A 56 -14.42 -18.64 -14.78
C LEU A 56 -13.79 -19.01 -16.14
N ALA A 57 -14.30 -18.43 -17.24
CA ALA A 57 -13.76 -18.67 -18.58
C ALA A 57 -12.30 -18.20 -18.68
N ASP A 58 -12.01 -17.00 -18.16
CA ASP A 58 -10.67 -16.42 -18.14
C ASP A 58 -9.71 -17.20 -17.24
N ALA A 59 -10.21 -17.72 -16.10
CA ALA A 59 -9.42 -18.57 -15.21
C ALA A 59 -9.07 -19.92 -15.86
N VAL A 60 -9.98 -20.51 -16.64
CA VAL A 60 -9.78 -21.80 -17.32
C VAL A 60 -8.90 -21.64 -18.56
N LEU A 61 -9.19 -20.67 -19.44
CA LEU A 61 -8.50 -20.49 -20.71
C LEU A 61 -7.21 -19.67 -20.60
N GLY A 62 -7.07 -18.90 -19.52
CA GLY A 62 -6.04 -17.90 -19.37
C GLY A 62 -6.44 -16.60 -20.05
N ALA A 63 -6.08 -15.48 -19.42
CA ALA A 63 -6.50 -14.16 -19.86
C ALA A 63 -5.48 -13.08 -19.46
N LYS A 64 -5.65 -11.90 -20.04
CA LYS A 64 -4.91 -10.70 -19.67
C LYS A 64 -5.87 -9.69 -19.07
N VAL A 65 -5.86 -9.58 -17.74
CA VAL A 65 -6.84 -8.80 -16.97
C VAL A 65 -6.20 -7.48 -16.53
N ALA A 66 -6.92 -6.37 -16.66
CA ALA A 66 -6.45 -5.08 -16.18
C ALA A 66 -6.69 -4.94 -14.67
N VAL A 67 -5.65 -4.54 -13.94
CA VAL A 67 -5.67 -4.35 -12.48
C VAL A 67 -5.30 -2.91 -12.14
N GLU A 68 -6.07 -2.31 -11.23
CA GLU A 68 -5.75 -1.01 -10.66
C GLU A 68 -4.75 -1.15 -9.52
N THR A 69 -3.58 -0.55 -9.66
CA THR A 69 -2.57 -0.45 -8.60
C THR A 69 -2.51 0.99 -8.07
N PRO A 70 -1.93 1.24 -6.88
CA PRO A 70 -1.70 2.60 -6.40
C PRO A 70 -0.86 3.47 -7.34
N THR A 71 -0.06 2.83 -8.21
CA THR A 71 0.83 3.49 -9.18
C THR A 71 0.26 3.59 -10.59
N GLY A 72 -1.00 3.16 -10.80
CA GLY A 72 -1.66 3.16 -12.11
C GLY A 72 -2.20 1.79 -12.54
N LYS A 73 -2.75 1.72 -13.75
CA LYS A 73 -3.32 0.49 -14.33
C LYS A 73 -2.22 -0.37 -14.95
N LEU A 74 -2.30 -1.68 -14.73
CA LEU A 74 -1.40 -2.67 -15.34
C LEU A 74 -2.21 -3.87 -15.82
N ALA A 75 -1.77 -4.48 -16.92
CA ALA A 75 -2.32 -5.75 -17.36
C ALA A 75 -1.56 -6.92 -16.73
N VAL A 76 -2.29 -7.81 -16.07
CA VAL A 76 -1.79 -9.02 -15.42
C VAL A 76 -2.17 -10.23 -16.25
N ASN A 77 -1.21 -11.09 -16.53
CA ASN A 77 -1.47 -12.36 -17.20
C ASN A 77 -1.95 -13.37 -16.17
N VAL A 78 -3.20 -13.81 -16.28
CA VAL A 78 -3.78 -14.92 -15.54
C VAL A 78 -3.52 -16.19 -16.35
N PRO A 79 -2.74 -17.14 -15.83
CA PRO A 79 -2.49 -18.40 -16.55
C PRO A 79 -3.77 -19.23 -16.69
N ALA A 80 -3.85 -20.06 -17.73
CA ALA A 80 -4.89 -21.08 -17.85
C ALA A 80 -4.91 -22.00 -16.62
N TRP A 81 -6.09 -22.52 -16.30
CA TRP A 81 -6.35 -23.35 -15.13
C TRP A 81 -5.91 -22.70 -13.80
N SER A 82 -6.14 -21.40 -13.65
CA SER A 82 -5.90 -20.69 -12.38
C SER A 82 -7.03 -20.90 -11.39
N SER A 83 -6.68 -20.99 -10.11
CA SER A 83 -7.56 -21.24 -8.98
C SER A 83 -7.51 -20.10 -7.95
N SER A 84 -8.47 -20.05 -7.02
CA SER A 84 -8.63 -18.96 -6.05
C SER A 84 -7.51 -18.83 -5.02
N ASP A 85 -6.72 -19.88 -4.82
CA ASP A 85 -5.55 -19.92 -3.92
C ASP A 85 -4.27 -19.38 -4.59
N LYS A 86 -4.32 -19.09 -5.88
CA LYS A 86 -3.15 -18.66 -6.64
C LYS A 86 -2.87 -17.17 -6.44
N VAL A 87 -1.65 -16.86 -5.98
CA VAL A 87 -1.17 -15.48 -5.83
C VAL A 87 -0.32 -15.08 -7.03
N LEU A 88 -0.72 -14.00 -7.71
CA LEU A 88 0.04 -13.40 -8.81
C LEU A 88 0.84 -12.20 -8.29
N ARG A 89 2.16 -12.37 -8.15
CA ARG A 89 3.03 -11.32 -7.59
C ARG A 89 3.38 -10.26 -8.63
N LEU A 90 3.07 -9.00 -8.31
CA LEU A 90 3.49 -7.83 -9.07
C LEU A 90 4.65 -7.12 -8.37
N LYS A 91 5.88 -7.37 -8.84
CA LYS A 91 7.10 -6.81 -8.22
C LYS A 91 7.10 -5.27 -8.28
N GLY A 92 7.44 -4.62 -7.16
CA GLY A 92 7.56 -3.17 -7.07
C GLY A 92 6.23 -2.41 -7.04
N ARG A 93 5.12 -3.10 -6.73
CA ARG A 93 3.77 -2.50 -6.66
C ARG A 93 3.17 -2.48 -5.24
N GLY A 94 4.01 -2.68 -4.23
CA GLY A 94 3.66 -2.55 -2.81
C GLY A 94 3.73 -1.10 -2.32
N LEU A 95 3.99 -0.92 -1.03
CA LEU A 95 4.22 0.41 -0.45
C LEU A 95 5.55 1.00 -0.96
N PRO A 96 5.65 2.35 -1.11
CA PRO A 96 6.88 3.01 -1.54
C PRO A 96 8.02 2.77 -0.55
N GLU A 97 9.21 2.48 -1.09
CA GLU A 97 10.50 2.43 -0.37
C GLU A 97 11.09 3.82 -0.14
#